data_AF-A0A7R9S2Y4-F1
#
_entry.id   AF-A0A7R9S2Y4-F1
#
_cell.length_a   1.000
_cell.length_b   1.000
_cell.length_c   1.000
_cell.angle_alpha   90.00
_cell.angle_beta   90.00
_cell.angle_gamma   90.00
#
_symmetry.space_group_name_H-M   'P 1'
#
loop_
_entity.id
_entity.type
_entity.pdbx_description
1 polymer ?
#
loop_
_entity_poly.entity_id
_entity_poly.type
_entity_poly.pdbx_seq_one_letter_code
_entity_poly.pdbx_strand_id
1 'polypeptide(L)'
;QSLHICALNPNQCWTADNTLQQFLELRMCVFSLSSLRRCLNIGFVCIIVTLLMKICLEVHPIPRTVHVVEQELPNVTVVMAYFNLGKVVKTLGKVNRSKTHYLHWVEFYRWVKNPMVIYSDDSQFLDKMRELRQNFTDRTLILNINDQTPLWALGLEPAIKNIFSAPGYPRISPETVVPRYSCAMHAKYELVARVVEMDPFRTPYFAWCDAGLYRSVKTWGRYYHVSPPSPVR
;
A
#
# COMPACT_ATOMS: atom_id res chain seq x y z
N GLN A 1 21.82 -7.77 -5.51
CA GLN A 1 20.89 -7.61 -6.63
C GLN A 1 19.71 -6.80 -6.12
N SER A 2 19.68 -5.55 -6.53
CA SER A 2 18.71 -4.54 -6.09
C SER A 2 17.46 -4.65 -6.97
N LEU A 3 16.29 -4.71 -6.36
CA LEU A 3 15.02 -4.61 -7.08
C LEU A 3 14.73 -3.10 -7.25
N HIS A 4 15.00 -2.55 -8.42
CA HIS A 4 14.67 -1.17 -8.75
C HIS A 4 13.23 -1.10 -9.25
N ILE A 5 12.41 -0.28 -8.60
CA ILE A 5 11.03 -0.03 -9.00
C ILE A 5 10.99 1.40 -9.52
N CYS A 6 10.90 1.55 -10.84
CA CYS A 6 10.89 2.84 -11.53
C CYS A 6 9.51 3.51 -11.49
N ALA A 7 9.48 4.83 -11.39
CA ALA A 7 8.31 5.67 -11.70
C ALA A 7 8.65 6.57 -12.91
N LEU A 8 7.67 6.84 -13.78
CA LEU A 8 7.84 7.55 -15.06
C LEU A 8 7.39 9.02 -15.02
N ASN A 9 7.84 9.74 -16.04
CA ASN A 9 7.86 11.19 -16.27
C ASN A 9 6.45 11.82 -16.39
N PRO A 10 6.18 12.95 -15.70
CA PRO A 10 4.86 13.61 -15.69
C PRO A 10 4.44 14.35 -16.98
N ASN A 11 5.21 14.31 -18.08
CA ASN A 11 4.97 15.14 -19.27
C ASN A 11 4.36 14.43 -20.50
N GLN A 12 3.86 13.19 -20.39
CA GLN A 12 3.19 12.51 -21.51
C GLN A 12 1.70 12.28 -21.24
N CYS A 13 0.86 12.74 -22.18
CA CYS A 13 -0.60 12.69 -22.11
C CYS A 13 -1.14 11.63 -23.09
N TRP A 14 -2.00 10.71 -22.63
CA TRP A 14 -2.71 9.73 -23.48
C TRP A 14 -4.17 9.56 -23.06
N THR A 15 -5.02 9.32 -24.05
CA THR A 15 -6.50 9.45 -24.01
C THR A 15 -7.22 8.30 -23.32
N ALA A 16 -8.49 8.57 -22.99
CA ALA A 16 -9.34 7.76 -22.13
C ALA A 16 -10.08 6.66 -22.89
N ASP A 17 -9.58 5.43 -22.86
CA ASP A 17 -10.42 4.24 -23.04
C ASP A 17 -9.84 3.08 -22.21
N ASN A 18 -10.72 2.39 -21.47
CA ASN A 18 -10.48 1.27 -20.53
C ASN A 18 -10.18 1.62 -19.06
N THR A 19 -11.10 2.35 -18.41
CA THR A 19 -10.91 2.89 -17.04
C THR A 19 -11.42 2.02 -15.89
N LEU A 20 -12.12 0.88 -16.10
CA LEU A 20 -12.73 0.15 -14.97
C LEU A 20 -11.88 -1.00 -14.39
N GLN A 21 -11.07 -1.65 -15.22
CA GLN A 21 -10.30 -2.84 -14.80
C GLN A 21 -8.92 -2.50 -14.23
N GLN A 22 -8.38 -1.32 -14.56
CA GLN A 22 -7.09 -0.83 -14.08
C GLN A 22 -7.15 -0.18 -12.68
N PHE A 23 -8.35 0.18 -12.20
CA PHE A 23 -8.53 0.83 -10.88
C PHE A 23 -8.21 -0.09 -9.68
N LEU A 24 -8.09 -1.40 -9.90
CA LEU A 24 -8.06 -2.42 -8.85
C LEU A 24 -6.68 -3.03 -8.57
N GLU A 25 -5.63 -2.68 -9.33
CA GLU A 25 -4.30 -3.31 -9.22
C GLU A 25 -3.16 -2.33 -8.85
N LEU A 26 -3.42 -1.30 -8.05
CA LEU A 26 -2.35 -0.48 -7.46
C LEU A 26 -1.72 -1.22 -6.27
N ARG A 27 -0.61 -1.93 -6.53
CA ARG A 27 0.09 -2.78 -5.54
C ARG A 27 1.19 -2.06 -4.77
N MET A 28 1.70 -0.94 -5.30
CA MET A 28 2.55 0.03 -4.59
C MET A 28 2.42 1.42 -5.21
N CYS A 29 2.48 2.46 -4.38
CA CYS A 29 2.55 3.85 -4.82
C CYS A 29 3.58 4.60 -3.97
N VAL A 30 4.42 5.41 -4.61
CA VAL A 30 5.41 6.27 -3.93
C VAL A 30 5.02 7.73 -4.13
N PHE A 31 5.00 8.47 -3.04
CA PHE A 31 4.61 9.88 -3.03
C PHE A 31 5.78 10.75 -2.55
N SER A 32 5.99 11.88 -3.22
CA SER A 32 6.82 12.97 -2.71
C SER A 32 6.00 13.87 -1.78
N LEU A 33 6.62 14.34 -0.70
CA LEU A 33 6.00 15.24 0.27
C LEU A 33 5.47 16.53 -0.38
N SER A 34 6.19 17.07 -1.37
CA SER A 34 5.80 18.30 -2.09
C SER A 34 4.54 18.09 -2.93
N SER A 35 4.37 16.91 -3.53
CA SER A 35 3.18 16.56 -4.32
C SER A 35 1.93 16.39 -3.44
N LEU A 36 2.07 15.75 -2.27
CA LEU A 36 0.93 15.54 -1.37
C LEU A 36 0.44 16.83 -0.70
N ARG A 37 1.35 17.71 -0.27
CA ARG A 37 0.97 19.01 0.33
C ARG A 37 0.18 19.91 -0.61
N ARG A 38 0.40 19.81 -1.93
CA ARG A 38 -0.40 20.53 -2.93
C ARG A 38 -1.82 19.96 -3.06
N CYS A 39 -2.00 18.65 -2.90
CA CYS A 39 -3.30 17.99 -2.99
C CYS A 39 -4.16 18.19 -1.73
N LEU A 40 -3.56 18.33 -0.55
CA LEU A 40 -4.28 18.49 0.72
C LEU A 40 -4.84 19.91 0.95
N ASN A 41 -4.25 20.95 0.34
CA ASN A 41 -4.65 22.35 0.53
C ASN A 41 -5.85 22.81 -0.33
N ILE A 42 -6.35 21.97 -1.23
CA ILE A 42 -7.51 22.27 -2.06
C ILE A 42 -8.56 21.24 -1.67
N GLY A 43 -9.70 21.66 -1.14
CA GLY A 43 -10.82 20.82 -0.64
C GLY A 43 -11.53 19.99 -1.72
N PHE A 44 -10.77 19.36 -2.61
CA PHE A 44 -11.14 18.58 -3.80
C PHE A 44 -10.44 17.21 -3.78
N VAL A 45 -10.26 16.66 -2.58
CA VAL A 45 -9.39 15.50 -2.29
C VAL A 45 -9.84 14.21 -2.98
N CYS A 46 -11.12 14.06 -3.33
CA CYS A 46 -11.60 12.81 -3.95
C CYS A 46 -11.38 12.72 -5.47
N ILE A 47 -11.49 13.80 -6.24
CA ILE A 47 -11.46 13.70 -7.72
C ILE A 47 -10.02 13.76 -8.26
N ILE A 48 -9.14 14.55 -7.63
CA ILE A 48 -7.75 14.72 -8.08
C ILE A 48 -6.89 13.48 -7.75
N VAL A 49 -7.15 12.80 -6.63
CA VAL A 49 -6.46 11.54 -6.28
C VAL A 49 -6.78 10.44 -7.30
N THR A 50 -8.02 10.41 -7.80
CA THR A 50 -8.47 9.48 -8.84
C THR A 50 -7.85 9.81 -10.21
N LEU A 51 -7.73 11.08 -10.59
CA LEU A 51 -7.22 11.49 -11.90
C LEU A 51 -5.68 11.41 -12.03
N LEU A 52 -4.94 11.74 -10.97
CA LEU A 52 -3.46 11.68 -10.98
C LEU A 52 -2.91 10.25 -11.02
N MET A 53 -3.73 9.24 -10.71
CA MET A 53 -3.32 7.84 -10.63
C MET A 53 -3.50 7.02 -11.91
N LYS A 54 -3.99 7.63 -13.01
CA LYS A 54 -4.00 6.99 -14.34
C LYS A 54 -2.60 6.88 -14.96
N ILE A 55 -1.58 7.41 -14.30
CA ILE A 55 -0.18 7.36 -14.70
C ILE A 55 0.52 6.28 -13.86
N CYS A 56 0.80 5.13 -14.48
CA CYS A 56 2.03 4.33 -14.30
C CYS A 56 1.74 2.84 -14.57
N LEU A 57 2.26 2.33 -15.68
CA LEU A 57 2.88 1.00 -15.80
C LEU A 57 3.39 0.85 -17.24
N GLU A 58 4.62 1.28 -17.51
CA GLU A 58 5.39 0.74 -18.63
C GLU A 58 6.69 0.13 -18.10
N VAL A 59 6.94 -1.09 -18.54
CA VAL A 59 8.11 -1.91 -18.15
C VAL A 59 9.18 -1.71 -19.22
N HIS A 60 10.30 -1.10 -18.86
CA HIS A 60 11.50 -1.07 -19.71
C HIS A 60 12.53 -2.13 -19.27
N PRO A 61 13.29 -2.71 -20.21
CA PRO A 61 14.36 -3.66 -19.90
C PRO A 61 15.59 -2.98 -19.28
N ILE A 62 16.24 -3.71 -18.36
CA ILE A 62 17.28 -3.25 -17.42
C ILE A 62 18.69 -3.25 -18.07
N PRO A 63 19.53 -2.21 -17.89
CA PRO A 63 20.97 -2.30 -18.18
C PRO A 63 21.76 -2.93 -17.03
N ARG A 64 22.73 -3.79 -17.39
CA ARG A 64 23.59 -4.55 -16.48
C ARG A 64 24.82 -3.73 -16.04
N THR A 65 24.79 -3.13 -14.86
CA THR A 65 26.02 -2.78 -14.12
C THR A 65 25.73 -2.63 -12.63
N VAL A 66 26.55 -3.26 -11.79
CA VAL A 66 26.42 -3.26 -10.32
C VAL A 66 27.48 -2.31 -9.76
N HIS A 67 27.04 -1.22 -9.12
CA HIS A 67 27.89 -0.42 -8.24
C HIS A 67 27.55 -0.76 -6.79
N VAL A 68 28.58 -1.01 -5.98
CA VAL A 68 28.46 -1.14 -4.51
C VAL A 68 28.30 0.27 -3.97
N VAL A 69 27.05 0.65 -3.65
CA VAL A 69 26.74 1.94 -3.04
C VAL A 69 26.81 1.78 -1.52
N GLU A 70 27.63 2.62 -0.91
CA GLU A 70 27.73 2.83 0.53
C GLU A 70 26.34 3.03 1.14
N GLN A 71 26.11 2.51 2.34
CA GLN A 71 24.78 2.18 2.85
C GLN A 71 23.95 3.44 3.21
N GLU A 72 23.38 4.10 2.20
CA GLU A 72 22.46 5.23 2.40
C GLU A 72 21.30 4.82 3.31
N LEU A 73 21.03 5.63 4.33
CA LEU A 73 19.87 5.45 5.19
C LEU A 73 18.60 5.44 4.33
N PRO A 74 17.62 4.58 4.63
CA PRO A 74 16.42 4.51 3.81
C PRO A 74 15.66 5.84 3.90
N ASN A 75 15.52 6.51 2.76
CA ASN A 75 14.85 7.81 2.60
C ASN A 75 13.35 7.68 2.29
N VAL A 76 12.79 6.47 2.42
CA VAL A 76 11.37 6.16 2.20
C VAL A 76 10.77 5.52 3.45
N THR A 77 9.73 6.14 4.01
CA THR A 77 8.87 5.49 5.01
C THR A 77 7.84 4.62 4.30
N VAL A 78 7.80 3.34 4.66
CA VAL A 78 6.82 2.38 4.14
C VAL A 78 5.60 2.36 5.05
N VAL A 79 4.43 2.60 4.47
CA VAL A 79 3.13 2.50 5.15
C VAL A 79 2.46 1.21 4.72
N MET A 80 2.02 0.43 5.68
CA MET A 80 1.30 -0.82 5.44
C MET A 80 0.11 -0.91 6.39
N ALA A 81 -0.97 -1.55 5.92
CA ALA A 81 -2.03 -1.99 6.81
C ALA A 81 -2.49 -3.41 6.49
N TYR A 82 -2.97 -4.08 7.53
CA TYR A 82 -3.77 -5.29 7.41
C TYR A 82 -5.13 -5.06 8.08
N PHE A 83 -6.21 -5.33 7.36
CA PHE A 83 -7.56 -5.32 7.90
C PHE A 83 -8.06 -6.75 7.96
N ASN A 84 -8.51 -7.20 9.13
CA ASN A 84 -9.11 -8.52 9.26
C ASN A 84 -10.54 -8.50 8.71
N LEU A 85 -10.66 -8.90 7.44
CA LEU A 85 -11.93 -9.02 6.73
C LEU A 85 -12.58 -10.40 6.92
N GLY A 86 -12.07 -11.23 7.84
CA GLY A 86 -12.48 -12.63 7.99
C GLY A 86 -12.00 -13.52 6.85
N LYS A 87 -12.77 -14.57 6.53
CA LYS A 87 -12.47 -15.46 5.40
C LYS A 87 -12.99 -14.82 4.11
N VAL A 88 -12.07 -14.44 3.24
CA VAL A 88 -12.39 -13.83 1.94
C VAL A 88 -12.01 -14.77 0.81
N VAL A 89 -12.98 -15.06 -0.05
CA VAL A 89 -12.78 -15.85 -1.27
C VAL A 89 -12.50 -14.88 -2.42
N LYS A 90 -11.28 -14.92 -2.97
CA LYS A 90 -10.94 -14.18 -4.19
C LYS A 90 -11.21 -15.04 -5.42
N THR A 91 -11.74 -14.41 -6.48
CA THR A 91 -11.92 -14.99 -7.83
C THR A 91 -12.81 -16.23 -7.89
N LEU A 92 -14.10 -16.07 -8.20
CA LEU A 92 -15.02 -17.16 -8.60
C LEU A 92 -14.82 -18.49 -7.81
N GLY A 93 -14.60 -18.42 -6.49
CA GLY A 93 -14.42 -19.60 -5.64
C GLY A 93 -13.01 -20.22 -5.56
N LYS A 94 -11.99 -19.73 -6.26
CA LYS A 94 -10.75 -20.49 -6.48
C LYS A 94 -9.59 -20.20 -5.51
N VAL A 95 -9.57 -19.04 -4.84
CA VAL A 95 -8.45 -18.68 -3.96
C VAL A 95 -8.95 -18.17 -2.61
N ASN A 96 -8.80 -19.00 -1.58
CA ASN A 96 -9.11 -18.62 -0.21
C ASN A 96 -7.94 -17.85 0.40
N ARG A 97 -8.16 -16.58 0.73
CA ARG A 97 -7.21 -15.75 1.46
C ARG A 97 -7.66 -15.73 2.92
N SER A 98 -6.87 -16.34 3.79
CA SER A 98 -7.11 -16.34 5.24
C SER A 98 -6.04 -15.54 5.97
N LYS A 99 -6.32 -15.19 7.22
CA LYS A 99 -5.36 -14.60 8.15
C LYS A 99 -4.02 -15.34 8.17
N THR A 100 -4.04 -16.68 8.20
CA THR A 100 -2.81 -17.50 8.21
C THR A 100 -1.92 -17.26 6.99
N HIS A 101 -2.51 -17.06 5.81
CA HIS A 101 -1.74 -16.71 4.62
C HIS A 101 -1.06 -15.35 4.76
N TYR A 102 -1.77 -14.34 5.27
CA TYR A 102 -1.20 -13.02 5.48
C TYR A 102 -0.10 -13.04 6.54
N LEU A 103 -0.29 -13.76 7.65
CA LEU A 103 0.74 -13.92 8.68
C LEU A 103 2.03 -14.54 8.11
N HIS A 104 1.92 -15.48 7.16
CA HIS A 104 3.08 -16.03 6.47
C HIS A 104 3.71 -15.03 5.48
N TRP A 105 2.91 -14.33 4.66
CA TRP A 105 3.46 -13.37 3.70
C TRP A 105 4.20 -12.21 4.34
N VAL A 106 3.77 -11.80 5.55
CA VAL A 106 4.45 -10.70 6.23
C VAL A 106 5.79 -11.09 6.86
N GLU A 107 6.14 -12.37 6.93
CA GLU A 107 7.46 -12.80 7.41
C GLU A 107 8.59 -12.17 6.60
N PHE A 108 8.35 -11.83 5.33
CA PHE A 108 9.29 -11.12 4.48
C PHE A 108 9.74 -9.77 5.09
N TYR A 109 8.85 -9.07 5.80
CA TYR A 109 9.14 -7.73 6.34
C TYR A 109 10.19 -7.70 7.46
N ARG A 110 10.60 -8.87 7.98
CA ARG A 110 11.80 -8.96 8.84
C ARG A 110 13.09 -8.56 8.13
N TRP A 111 13.08 -8.56 6.81
CA TRP A 111 14.25 -8.26 5.98
C TRP A 111 14.20 -6.86 5.35
N VAL A 112 13.13 -6.09 5.52
CA VAL A 112 12.98 -4.76 4.92
C VAL A 112 13.66 -3.72 5.81
N LYS A 113 14.66 -2.97 5.32
CA LYS A 113 15.42 -2.02 6.15
C LYS A 113 14.76 -0.65 6.33
N ASN A 114 13.74 -0.33 5.53
CA ASN A 114 13.04 0.95 5.59
C ASN A 114 12.43 1.22 6.96
N PRO A 115 12.27 2.50 7.35
CA PRO A 115 11.29 2.89 8.33
C PRO A 115 9.90 2.42 7.92
N MET A 116 9.13 1.91 8.88
CA MET A 116 7.81 1.34 8.62
C MET A 116 6.78 1.86 9.60
N VAL A 117 5.61 2.26 9.09
CA VAL A 117 4.39 2.43 9.88
C VAL A 117 3.42 1.33 9.50
N ILE A 118 2.97 0.57 10.50
CA ILE A 118 2.17 -0.64 10.33
C ILE A 118 0.87 -0.47 11.10
N TYR A 119 -0.25 -0.51 10.37
CA TYR A 119 -1.59 -0.45 10.93
C TYR A 119 -2.27 -1.82 10.91
N SER A 120 -3.06 -2.15 11.93
CA SER A 120 -3.97 -3.29 11.88
C SER A 120 -5.11 -3.15 12.89
N ASP A 121 -6.26 -3.76 12.60
CA ASP A 121 -7.35 -3.99 13.56
C ASP A 121 -7.24 -5.37 14.25
N ASP A 122 -6.20 -6.14 13.93
CA ASP A 122 -5.94 -7.49 14.43
C ASP A 122 -4.69 -7.56 15.30
N SER A 123 -4.87 -7.88 16.59
CA SER A 123 -3.78 -7.94 17.58
C SER A 123 -2.71 -8.98 17.24
N GLN A 124 -3.10 -10.18 16.81
CA GLN A 124 -2.15 -11.24 16.45
C GLN A 124 -1.25 -10.82 15.28
N PHE A 125 -1.79 -10.09 14.31
CA PHE A 125 -1.00 -9.52 13.23
C PHE A 125 0.00 -8.48 13.76
N LEU A 126 -0.43 -7.58 14.65
CA LEU A 126 0.46 -6.59 15.26
C LEU A 126 1.58 -7.26 16.08
N ASP A 127 1.26 -8.29 16.85
CA ASP A 127 2.24 -9.06 17.62
C ASP A 127 3.25 -9.74 16.72
N LYS A 128 2.79 -10.35 15.61
CA LYS A 128 3.69 -10.94 14.62
C LYS A 128 4.61 -9.88 14.01
N MET A 129 4.10 -8.69 13.71
CA MET A 129 4.92 -7.61 13.19
C MET A 129 5.93 -7.09 14.22
N ARG A 130 5.57 -7.00 15.50
CA ARG A 130 6.51 -6.67 16.59
C ARG A 130 7.65 -7.68 16.66
N GLU A 131 7.34 -8.98 16.63
CA GLU A 131 8.33 -10.08 16.61
C GLU A 131 9.27 -9.94 15.40
N LEU A 132 8.72 -9.80 14.19
CA LEU A 132 9.51 -9.72 12.96
C LEU A 132 10.39 -8.45 12.89
N ARG A 133 9.98 -7.38 13.57
CA ARG A 133 10.61 -6.06 13.55
C ARG A 133 11.40 -5.73 14.82
N GLN A 134 11.62 -6.69 15.72
CA GLN A 134 12.31 -6.47 17.01
C GLN A 134 13.71 -5.83 16.87
N ASN A 135 14.40 -6.07 15.74
CA ASN A 135 15.72 -5.50 15.45
C ASN A 135 15.66 -4.11 14.79
N PHE A 136 14.46 -3.55 14.59
CA PHE A 136 14.21 -2.31 13.86
C PHE A 136 13.23 -1.40 14.63
N THR A 137 13.24 -1.46 15.97
CA THR A 137 12.33 -0.70 16.84
C THR A 137 12.53 0.81 16.71
N ASP A 138 13.74 1.27 16.39
CA ASP A 138 14.10 2.66 16.09
C ASP A 138 13.41 3.21 14.83
N ARG A 139 12.94 2.32 13.95
CA ARG A 139 12.39 2.66 12.63
C ARG A 139 11.09 1.89 12.34
N THR A 140 10.37 1.47 13.38
CA THR A 140 9.10 0.77 13.22
C THR A 140 8.08 1.34 14.18
N LEU A 141 6.97 1.83 13.63
CA LEU A 141 5.82 2.30 14.38
C LEU A 141 4.65 1.36 14.09
N ILE A 142 4.10 0.75 15.14
CA ILE A 142 3.03 -0.24 15.05
C ILE A 142 1.80 0.33 15.76
N LEU A 143 0.71 0.51 15.01
CA LEU A 143 -0.49 1.19 15.47
C LEU A 143 -1.71 0.28 15.31
N ASN A 144 -2.45 0.10 16.39
CA ASN A 144 -3.76 -0.55 16.37
C ASN A 144 -4.80 0.45 15.90
N ILE A 145 -5.51 0.15 14.81
CA ILE A 145 -6.50 1.06 14.22
C ILE A 145 -7.64 1.37 15.19
N ASN A 146 -8.00 0.42 16.06
CA ASN A 146 -9.07 0.60 17.03
C ASN A 146 -8.71 1.61 18.14
N ASP A 147 -7.43 1.88 18.36
CA ASP A 147 -6.94 2.82 19.38
C ASP A 147 -6.71 4.23 18.80
N GLN A 148 -7.08 4.45 17.53
CA GLN A 148 -6.85 5.71 16.80
C GLN A 148 -8.18 6.42 16.53
N THR A 149 -8.09 7.68 16.07
CA THR A 149 -9.25 8.36 15.48
C THR A 149 -9.86 7.48 14.38
N PRO A 150 -11.18 7.24 14.39
CA PRO A 150 -11.85 6.40 13.40
C PRO A 150 -11.49 6.82 11.98
N LEU A 151 -11.29 5.82 11.11
CA LEU A 151 -11.01 6.06 9.70
C LEU A 151 -12.29 6.47 8.98
N TRP A 152 -12.30 7.59 8.27
CA TRP A 152 -13.47 8.03 7.48
C TRP A 152 -13.88 6.95 6.48
N ALA A 153 -12.87 6.24 5.93
CA ALA A 153 -13.08 5.17 4.97
C ALA A 153 -13.90 4.00 5.53
N LEU A 154 -13.77 3.70 6.83
CA LEU A 154 -14.58 2.67 7.48
C LEU A 154 -16.03 3.14 7.68
N GLY A 155 -16.24 4.45 7.84
CA GLY A 155 -17.57 5.06 7.91
C GLY A 155 -18.39 4.94 6.62
N LEU A 156 -17.75 4.61 5.48
CA LEU A 156 -18.45 4.40 4.20
C LEU A 156 -19.22 3.06 4.13
N GLU A 157 -18.99 2.14 5.08
CA GLU A 157 -19.52 0.78 5.00
C GLU A 157 -21.04 0.71 4.80
N PRO A 158 -21.89 1.50 5.50
CA PRO A 158 -23.34 1.47 5.28
C PRO A 158 -23.74 1.89 3.85
N ALA A 159 -23.09 2.92 3.30
CA ALA A 159 -23.38 3.40 1.95
C ALA A 159 -22.95 2.37 0.89
N ILE A 160 -21.76 1.79 1.03
CA ILE A 160 -21.27 0.74 0.13
C ILE A 160 -22.16 -0.51 0.21
N LYS A 161 -22.58 -0.89 1.41
CA LYS A 161 -23.52 -2.00 1.61
C LYS A 161 -24.85 -1.76 0.89
N ASN A 162 -25.37 -0.53 0.94
CA ASN A 162 -26.58 -0.16 0.21
C ASN A 162 -26.39 -0.35 -1.31
N ILE A 163 -25.27 0.14 -1.87
CA ILE A 163 -24.94 -0.02 -3.29
C ILE A 163 -24.86 -1.51 -3.66
N PHE A 164 -24.17 -2.33 -2.86
CA PHE A 164 -23.99 -3.77 -3.13
C PHE A 164 -25.30 -4.56 -3.03
N SER A 165 -26.32 -4.01 -2.36
CA SER A 165 -27.64 -4.61 -2.23
C SER A 165 -28.59 -4.29 -3.39
N ALA A 166 -28.23 -3.33 -4.26
CA ALA A 166 -29.08 -2.88 -5.35
C ALA A 166 -29.39 -4.02 -6.35
N PRO A 167 -30.63 -4.12 -6.87
CA PRO A 167 -30.98 -5.08 -7.90
C PRO A 167 -30.08 -4.90 -9.15
N GLY A 168 -29.54 -6.00 -9.67
CA GLY A 168 -28.67 -5.99 -10.85
C GLY A 168 -27.21 -5.59 -10.58
N TYR A 169 -26.83 -5.23 -9.35
CA TYR A 169 -25.43 -4.93 -9.03
C TYR A 169 -24.56 -6.20 -9.11
N PRO A 170 -23.34 -6.14 -9.70
CA PRO A 170 -22.46 -7.30 -9.82
C PRO A 170 -22.14 -7.97 -8.48
N ARG A 171 -22.03 -9.31 -8.48
CA ARG A 171 -21.71 -10.13 -7.30
C ARG A 171 -20.38 -10.87 -7.48
N ILE A 172 -19.31 -10.09 -7.53
CA ILE A 172 -17.92 -10.52 -7.65
C ILE A 172 -17.23 -10.38 -6.29
N SER A 173 -16.84 -11.52 -5.70
CA SER A 173 -16.17 -11.55 -4.39
C SER A 173 -14.65 -11.33 -4.48
N PRO A 174 -14.06 -10.55 -3.55
CA PRO A 174 -14.71 -9.74 -2.51
C PRO A 174 -15.23 -8.38 -2.95
N GLU A 175 -14.79 -7.88 -4.10
CA GLU A 175 -14.82 -6.47 -4.49
C GLU A 175 -16.23 -5.84 -4.47
N THR A 176 -17.27 -6.64 -4.68
CA THR A 176 -18.67 -6.18 -4.76
C THR A 176 -19.62 -6.94 -3.83
N VAL A 177 -19.07 -7.77 -2.94
CA VAL A 177 -19.84 -8.60 -1.99
C VAL A 177 -19.46 -8.32 -0.54
N VAL A 178 -18.24 -7.84 -0.28
CA VAL A 178 -17.73 -7.54 1.06
C VAL A 178 -17.53 -6.03 1.18
N PRO A 179 -18.51 -5.25 1.69
CA PRO A 179 -18.40 -3.78 1.78
C PRO A 179 -17.12 -3.30 2.47
N ARG A 180 -16.75 -3.97 3.57
CA ARG A 180 -15.53 -3.68 4.33
C ARG A 180 -14.24 -3.84 3.53
N TYR A 181 -14.23 -4.67 2.47
CA TYR A 181 -13.09 -4.77 1.55
C TYR A 181 -12.88 -3.45 0.80
N SER A 182 -13.95 -2.84 0.29
CA SER A 182 -13.87 -1.53 -0.36
C SER A 182 -13.47 -0.43 0.62
N CYS A 183 -14.01 -0.45 1.84
CA CYS A 183 -13.56 0.46 2.90
C CYS A 183 -12.05 0.33 3.15
N ALA A 184 -11.53 -0.91 3.24
CA ALA A 184 -10.09 -1.15 3.41
C ALA A 184 -9.25 -0.64 2.22
N MET A 185 -9.77 -0.68 0.99
CA MET A 185 -9.09 -0.09 -0.17
C MET A 185 -9.05 1.45 -0.10
N HIS A 186 -10.12 2.09 0.39
CA HIS A 186 -10.14 3.53 0.61
C HIS A 186 -9.25 3.98 1.79
N ALA A 187 -9.17 3.16 2.84
CA ALA A 187 -8.38 3.47 4.02
C ALA A 187 -6.88 3.65 3.72
N LYS A 188 -6.37 3.07 2.63
CA LYS A 188 -4.97 3.22 2.18
C LYS A 188 -4.56 4.68 2.08
N TYR A 189 -5.41 5.53 1.49
CA TYR A 189 -5.12 6.93 1.26
C TYR A 189 -5.06 7.72 2.57
N GLU A 190 -6.03 7.47 3.44
CA GLU A 190 -6.12 8.11 4.75
C GLU A 190 -4.91 7.76 5.62
N LEU A 191 -4.52 6.49 5.65
CA LEU A 191 -3.39 6.04 6.45
C LEU A 191 -2.06 6.61 5.95
N VAL A 192 -1.85 6.70 4.62
CA VAL A 192 -0.66 7.38 4.09
C VAL A 192 -0.66 8.86 4.46
N ALA A 193 -1.79 9.55 4.32
CA ALA A 193 -1.91 10.97 4.68
C ALA A 193 -1.56 11.21 6.16
N ARG A 194 -2.10 10.39 7.08
CA ARG A 194 -1.77 10.48 8.51
C ARG A 194 -0.28 10.30 8.79
N VAL A 195 0.37 9.36 8.11
CA VAL A 195 1.82 9.15 8.29
C VAL A 195 2.65 10.31 7.74
N VAL A 196 2.21 10.91 6.63
CA VAL A 196 2.86 12.09 6.04
C VAL A 196 2.75 13.31 6.97
N GLU A 197 1.61 13.47 7.63
CA GLU A 197 1.39 14.55 8.61
C GLU A 197 2.18 14.33 9.91
N MET A 198 2.20 13.09 10.41
CA MET A 198 2.94 12.71 11.61
C MET A 198 4.46 12.74 11.39
N ASP A 199 4.92 12.39 10.19
CA ASP A 199 6.32 12.26 9.77
C ASP A 199 7.25 11.66 10.85
N PRO A 200 6.95 10.44 11.34
CA PRO A 200 7.59 9.89 12.53
C PRO A 200 9.09 9.60 12.35
N PHE A 201 9.55 9.46 11.11
CA PHE A 201 10.93 9.10 10.77
C PHE A 201 11.64 10.17 9.94
N ARG A 202 11.00 11.32 9.67
CA ARG A 202 11.57 12.46 8.93
C ARG A 202 12.13 12.08 7.56
N THR A 203 11.39 11.25 6.83
CA THR A 203 11.80 10.78 5.50
C THR A 203 11.17 11.64 4.41
N PRO A 204 11.89 11.94 3.31
CA PRO A 204 11.34 12.76 2.21
C PRO A 204 10.28 12.05 1.37
N TYR A 205 10.20 10.71 1.42
CA TYR A 205 9.28 9.91 0.60
C TYR A 205 8.44 8.95 1.44
N PHE A 206 7.24 8.67 0.96
CA PHE A 206 6.30 7.74 1.59
C PHE A 206 5.78 6.75 0.56
N ALA A 207 5.73 5.47 0.92
CA ALA A 207 5.28 4.42 0.02
C ALA A 207 4.23 3.53 0.66
N TRP A 208 3.09 3.33 0.00
CA TRP A 208 2.14 2.29 0.39
C TRP A 208 2.66 0.91 -0.03
N CYS A 209 2.60 -0.06 0.86
CA CYS A 209 2.98 -1.45 0.61
C CYS A 209 1.90 -2.40 1.11
N ASP A 210 1.31 -3.18 0.20
CA ASP A 210 0.32 -4.19 0.56
C ASP A 210 0.96 -5.32 1.38
N ALA A 211 0.29 -5.78 2.44
CA ALA A 211 0.77 -6.89 3.27
C ALA A 211 1.06 -8.19 2.48
N GLY A 212 0.34 -8.40 1.37
CA GLY A 212 0.51 -9.55 0.47
C GLY A 212 1.39 -9.31 -0.76
N LEU A 213 2.15 -8.21 -0.81
CA LEU A 213 2.99 -7.85 -1.96
C LEU A 213 4.05 -8.94 -2.24
N TYR A 214 4.74 -9.40 -1.21
CA TYR A 214 5.88 -10.32 -1.33
C TYR A 214 5.49 -11.81 -1.28
N ARG A 215 4.21 -12.14 -1.50
CA ARG A 215 3.67 -13.52 -1.45
C ARG A 215 4.34 -14.52 -2.40
N SER A 216 5.08 -14.05 -3.40
CA SER A 216 5.73 -14.86 -4.42
C SER A 216 7.26 -14.86 -4.30
N VAL A 217 7.82 -14.18 -3.30
CA VAL A 217 9.27 -14.16 -3.10
C VAL A 217 9.74 -15.51 -2.56
N LYS A 218 10.64 -16.15 -3.29
CA LYS A 218 11.22 -17.46 -2.94
C LYS A 218 12.58 -17.36 -2.23
N THR A 219 13.21 -16.19 -2.29
CA THR A 219 14.56 -15.96 -1.75
C THR A 219 14.50 -15.20 -0.42
N TRP A 220 14.77 -15.92 0.67
CA TRP A 220 14.81 -15.40 2.03
C TRP A 220 16.25 -15.10 2.46
N GLY A 221 16.43 -14.34 3.54
CA GLY A 221 17.76 -14.15 4.16
C GLY A 221 18.63 -13.04 3.57
N ARG A 222 18.06 -12.16 2.73
CA ARG A 222 18.73 -10.95 2.24
C ARG A 222 17.97 -9.73 2.70
N TYR A 223 18.67 -8.64 3.01
CA TYR A 223 18.01 -7.38 3.31
C TYR A 223 17.52 -6.69 2.04
N TYR A 224 16.32 -6.12 2.12
CA TYR A 224 15.66 -5.38 1.06
C TYR A 224 15.40 -3.95 1.50
N HIS A 225 15.33 -3.02 0.55
CA HIS A 225 14.84 -1.68 0.82
C HIS A 225 14.05 -1.15 -0.39
N VAL A 226 13.08 -0.27 -0.11
CA VAL A 226 12.38 0.52 -1.11
C VAL A 226 13.18 1.80 -1.31
N SER A 227 13.51 2.09 -2.57
CA SER A 227 14.15 3.33 -3.01
C SER A 227 13.12 4.24 -3.67
N PRO A 228 13.30 5.57 -3.62
CA PRO A 228 12.51 6.49 -4.43
C PRO A 228 12.80 6.27 -5.92
N PRO A 229 11.94 6.78 -6.80
CA PRO A 229 12.23 6.79 -8.23
C PRO A 229 13.58 7.47 -8.50
N SER A 230 14.40 6.90 -9.38
CA SER A 230 15.60 7.59 -9.84
C SER A 230 15.20 8.91 -10.51
N PRO A 231 15.93 10.01 -10.27
CA PRO A 231 15.71 11.22 -11.05
C PRO A 231 15.90 10.87 -12.53
N VAL A 232 14.86 11.12 -13.33
CA VAL A 232 14.94 10.98 -14.79
C VAL A 232 16.01 11.96 -15.25
N ARG A 233 17.12 11.44 -15.79
CA ARG A 233 18.17 12.23 -16.42
C ARG A 233 17.75 12.65 -17.81
#